data_AF-A0AAF0RNG8-F1
#
_entry.id   AF-A0AAF0RNG8-F1
#
_cell.length_a   1.000
_cell.length_b   1.000
_cell.length_c   1.000
_cell.angle_alpha   90.00
_cell.angle_beta   90.00
_cell.angle_gamma   90.00
#
_symmetry.space_group_name_H-M   'P 1'
#
loop_
_entity.id
_entity.type
_entity.pdbx_description
1 polymer ?
#
loop_
_entity_poly.entity_id
_entity_poly.type
_entity_poly.pdbx_seq_one_letter_code
_entity_poly.pdbx_strand_id
1 'polypeptide(L)'
;MDNHADDPSRIWFFRNLDDPTVTRDPLVLRNEQGVPYTGLTADDEGLAVLPNGDYLVSSETEPSIRVFGRDGVQKAQLPVPGRFAVTGTALSGAGLEGASVPGEATANATLEGLSISPSGHTIVASMEGALSGDVSAAGDATAHRMLVYTRGRSGSWTLTKQVGYRTDTGNRIPEVALVSDDRMLVEEAAFSATAGNSVDLYSVSGLSRASDVSGVGNLSAAPASWILRKTLVADLVKGPTLGATALETQTNPLLDNYEGMAITGRAAGGRVGVALISDDNFGALQRTRILDLAVRLPR
;
A
#
# COMPACT_ATOMS: atom_id res chain seq x y z
N MET A 1 -4.01 4.34 -8.45
CA MET A 1 -3.83 5.26 -9.60
C MET A 1 -5.05 5.09 -10.47
N ASP A 2 -4.97 4.83 -11.78
CA ASP A 2 -6.10 4.27 -12.55
C ASP A 2 -5.56 3.56 -13.80
N ASN A 3 -5.95 2.30 -13.97
CA ASN A 3 -5.63 1.42 -15.08
C ASN A 3 -6.69 0.30 -15.15
N HIS A 4 -7.23 0.04 -16.34
CA HIS A 4 -8.21 -1.04 -16.54
C HIS A 4 -8.10 -1.62 -17.94
N ALA A 5 -7.94 -2.95 -18.05
CA ALA A 5 -7.84 -3.62 -19.34
C ALA A 5 -6.82 -2.92 -20.28
N ASP A 6 -7.25 -2.46 -21.45
CA ASP A 6 -6.41 -1.77 -22.44
C ASP A 6 -6.16 -0.28 -22.13
N ASP A 7 -6.80 0.27 -21.10
CA ASP A 7 -6.61 1.66 -20.73
C ASP A 7 -5.21 1.91 -20.17
N PRO A 8 -4.53 2.97 -20.64
CA PRO A 8 -3.24 3.36 -20.11
C PRO A 8 -3.27 3.64 -18.61
N SER A 9 -2.24 3.18 -17.90
CA SER A 9 -1.99 3.58 -16.52
C SER A 9 -1.78 5.09 -16.41
N ARG A 10 -2.51 5.73 -15.50
CA ARG A 10 -2.52 7.19 -15.34
C ARG A 10 -2.35 7.63 -13.90
N ILE A 11 -1.57 8.69 -13.70
CA ILE A 11 -1.63 9.51 -12.49
C ILE A 11 -2.55 10.69 -12.74
N TRP A 12 -3.60 10.80 -11.94
CA TRP A 12 -4.52 11.93 -11.94
C TRP A 12 -4.08 12.99 -10.92
N PHE A 13 -4.32 14.26 -11.25
CA PHE A 13 -3.91 15.40 -10.42
C PHE A 13 -5.13 16.22 -10.04
N PHE A 14 -5.59 16.10 -8.81
CA PHE A 14 -6.74 16.83 -8.30
C PHE A 14 -6.36 17.78 -7.16
N ARG A 15 -7.22 18.77 -6.94
CA ARG A 15 -7.16 19.70 -5.80
C ARG A 15 -8.55 19.85 -5.19
N ASN A 16 -8.61 20.48 -4.02
CA ASN A 16 -9.84 20.72 -3.25
C ASN A 16 -10.51 19.38 -2.89
N LEU A 17 -10.01 18.65 -1.91
CA LEU A 17 -10.51 17.30 -1.58
C LEU A 17 -12.01 17.27 -1.24
N ASP A 18 -12.56 18.37 -0.72
CA ASP A 18 -13.99 18.53 -0.45
C ASP A 18 -14.86 18.65 -1.74
N ASP A 19 -14.27 19.07 -2.85
CA ASP A 19 -14.89 19.19 -4.19
C ASP A 19 -13.82 18.93 -5.26
N PRO A 20 -13.43 17.65 -5.48
CA PRO A 20 -12.24 17.31 -6.24
C PRO A 20 -12.32 17.81 -7.69
N THR A 21 -11.34 18.62 -8.06
CA THR A 21 -11.22 19.13 -9.43
C THR A 21 -9.91 18.69 -10.06
N VAL A 22 -10.00 18.06 -11.24
CA VAL A 22 -8.83 17.73 -12.05
C VAL A 22 -8.15 19.03 -12.47
N THR A 23 -6.85 19.13 -12.18
CA THR A 23 -6.07 20.36 -12.34
C THR A 23 -5.31 20.43 -13.66
N ARG A 24 -5.12 19.28 -14.31
CA ARG A 24 -4.39 19.13 -15.57
C ARG A 24 -4.66 17.75 -16.18
N ASP A 25 -4.23 17.56 -17.41
CA ASP A 25 -4.25 16.26 -18.06
C ASP A 25 -3.51 15.20 -17.21
N PRO A 26 -4.07 13.98 -17.13
CA PRO A 26 -3.43 12.89 -16.41
C PRO A 26 -2.09 12.53 -17.03
N LEU A 27 -1.15 12.10 -16.19
CA LEU A 27 0.17 11.66 -16.64
C LEU A 27 0.10 10.18 -17.00
N VAL A 28 0.33 9.84 -18.27
CA VAL A 28 0.39 8.45 -18.73
C VAL A 28 1.74 7.84 -18.34
N LEU A 29 1.70 6.71 -17.64
CA LEU A 29 2.87 5.94 -17.26
C LEU A 29 3.32 5.04 -18.42
N ARG A 30 4.61 5.09 -18.73
CA ARG A 30 5.23 4.44 -19.89
C ARG A 30 6.51 3.75 -19.48
N ASN A 31 6.81 2.63 -20.13
CA ASN A 31 8.09 1.96 -19.99
C ASN A 31 9.24 2.80 -20.60
N GLU A 32 10.47 2.32 -20.46
CA GLU A 32 11.69 2.99 -20.94
C GLU A 32 11.70 3.22 -22.47
N GLN A 33 10.92 2.45 -23.22
CA GLN A 33 10.76 2.58 -24.67
C GLN A 33 9.62 3.54 -25.06
N GLY A 34 8.93 4.14 -24.08
CA GLY A 34 7.82 5.07 -24.30
C GLY A 34 6.48 4.38 -24.58
N VAL A 35 6.38 3.06 -24.40
CA VAL A 35 5.12 2.31 -24.55
C VAL A 35 4.31 2.45 -23.26
N PRO A 36 3.02 2.84 -23.32
CA PRO A 36 2.17 2.90 -22.14
C PRO A 36 2.06 1.56 -21.42
N TYR A 37 2.12 1.61 -20.10
CA TYR A 37 1.55 0.54 -19.27
C TYR A 37 0.03 0.59 -19.39
N THR A 38 -0.62 -0.55 -19.23
CA THR A 38 -2.08 -0.75 -19.25
C THR A 38 -2.47 -1.74 -18.17
N GLY A 39 -3.75 -1.87 -17.86
CA GLY A 39 -4.28 -2.90 -16.96
C GLY A 39 -3.95 -4.36 -17.34
N LEU A 40 -3.42 -4.61 -18.55
CA LEU A 40 -2.92 -5.93 -18.96
C LEU A 40 -1.43 -6.14 -18.66
N THR A 41 -0.70 -5.08 -18.33
CA THR A 41 0.78 -5.08 -18.22
C THR A 41 1.31 -4.49 -16.92
N ALA A 42 0.46 -3.76 -16.22
CA ALA A 42 0.68 -3.28 -14.87
C ALA A 42 -0.67 -3.18 -14.15
N ASP A 43 -0.58 -3.43 -12.86
CA ASP A 43 -1.66 -3.37 -11.89
C ASP A 43 -1.26 -2.34 -10.83
N ASP A 44 -1.39 -1.05 -11.15
CA ASP A 44 -0.68 0.05 -10.47
C ASP A 44 -1.46 0.56 -9.25
N GLU A 45 -1.07 0.11 -8.06
CA GLU A 45 -1.79 0.39 -6.80
C GLU A 45 -1.24 1.63 -6.06
N GLY A 46 -0.20 1.42 -5.25
CA GLY A 46 0.38 2.42 -4.36
C GLY A 46 1.17 3.49 -5.10
N LEU A 47 1.03 4.74 -4.63
CA LEU A 47 1.67 5.92 -5.23
C LEU A 47 2.35 6.79 -4.17
N ALA A 48 3.63 7.08 -4.39
CA ALA A 48 4.38 8.06 -3.59
C ALA A 48 5.13 9.06 -4.47
N VAL A 49 5.41 10.25 -3.92
CA VAL A 49 6.23 11.29 -4.59
C VAL A 49 7.59 11.36 -3.92
N LEU A 50 8.65 11.06 -4.68
CA LEU A 50 10.03 11.10 -4.19
C LEU A 50 10.51 12.54 -3.95
N PRO A 51 11.59 12.78 -3.19
CA PRO A 51 12.06 14.13 -2.87
C PRO A 51 12.51 14.95 -4.10
N ASN A 52 12.90 14.27 -5.17
CA ASN A 52 13.22 14.90 -6.46
C ASN A 52 11.96 15.15 -7.32
N GLY A 53 10.77 14.80 -6.84
CA GLY A 53 9.47 14.91 -7.50
C GLY A 53 9.23 13.87 -8.61
N ASP A 54 10.04 12.82 -8.70
CA ASP A 54 9.68 11.63 -9.47
C ASP A 54 8.59 10.84 -8.71
N TYR A 55 7.84 10.00 -9.42
CA TYR A 55 6.78 9.19 -8.85
C TYR A 55 7.30 7.77 -8.58
N LEU A 56 6.93 7.21 -7.44
CA LEU A 56 7.17 5.83 -7.09
C LEU A 56 5.82 5.11 -7.12
N VAL A 57 5.77 3.98 -7.82
CA VAL A 57 4.52 3.25 -8.09
C VAL A 57 4.76 1.77 -7.81
N SER A 58 3.94 1.16 -6.97
CA SER A 58 3.93 -0.30 -6.80
C SER A 58 2.97 -0.93 -7.80
N SER A 59 3.20 -2.20 -8.12
CA SER A 59 2.28 -2.95 -8.95
C SER A 59 2.10 -4.39 -8.49
N GLU A 60 0.88 -4.91 -8.64
CA GLU A 60 0.43 -6.13 -7.99
C GLU A 60 0.53 -7.41 -8.81
N THR A 61 0.09 -7.40 -10.06
CA THR A 61 0.08 -8.60 -10.91
C THR A 61 1.49 -9.02 -11.26
N GLU A 62 2.38 -8.07 -11.53
CA GLU A 62 3.82 -8.25 -11.62
C GLU A 62 4.54 -7.49 -10.48
N PRO A 63 4.62 -8.09 -9.27
CA PRO A 63 5.13 -7.46 -8.07
C PRO A 63 6.38 -6.61 -8.32
N SER A 64 6.21 -5.29 -8.34
CA SER A 64 7.28 -4.36 -8.70
C SER A 64 7.10 -3.01 -8.01
N ILE A 65 8.19 -2.24 -7.97
CA ILE A 65 8.19 -0.87 -7.44
C ILE A 65 8.99 0.01 -8.40
N ARG A 66 8.30 0.74 -9.27
CA ARG A 66 8.88 1.51 -10.38
C ARG A 66 9.04 2.97 -10.01
N VAL A 67 10.08 3.60 -10.55
CA VAL A 67 10.31 5.04 -10.47
C VAL A 67 10.01 5.66 -11.84
N PHE A 68 9.01 6.52 -11.89
CA PHE A 68 8.62 7.27 -13.08
C PHE A 68 9.08 8.73 -12.99
N GLY A 69 9.58 9.24 -14.11
CA GLY A 69 9.84 10.66 -14.26
C GLY A 69 8.57 11.50 -14.20
N ARG A 70 8.76 12.82 -14.06
CA ARG A 70 7.66 13.80 -14.19
C ARG A 70 7.01 13.83 -15.57
N ASP A 71 7.67 13.23 -16.56
CA ASP A 71 7.20 12.98 -17.92
C ASP A 71 6.46 11.63 -18.07
N GLY A 72 6.34 10.85 -16.99
CA GLY A 72 5.65 9.56 -16.96
C GLY A 72 6.47 8.41 -17.54
N VAL A 73 7.76 8.61 -17.84
CA VAL A 73 8.62 7.53 -18.36
C VAL A 73 9.33 6.84 -17.20
N GLN A 74 9.31 5.50 -17.18
CA GLN A 74 10.07 4.73 -16.21
C GLN A 74 11.57 5.04 -16.32
N LYS A 75 12.20 5.31 -15.17
CA LYS A 75 13.62 5.64 -15.04
C LYS A 75 14.42 4.58 -14.31
N ALA A 76 13.77 3.88 -13.38
CA ALA A 76 14.41 2.91 -12.51
C ALA A 76 13.35 2.00 -11.88
N GLN A 77 13.81 0.98 -11.19
CA GLN A 77 12.99 0.11 -10.36
C GLN A 77 13.73 -0.20 -9.05
N LEU A 78 12.99 -0.34 -7.94
CA LEU A 78 13.56 -0.83 -6.69
C LEU A 78 13.60 -2.36 -6.68
N PRO A 79 14.61 -2.96 -6.02
CA PRO A 79 14.74 -4.41 -5.95
C PRO A 79 13.66 -5.01 -5.07
N VAL A 80 12.97 -6.02 -5.58
CA VAL A 80 12.00 -6.84 -4.83
C VAL A 80 12.61 -8.23 -4.64
N PRO A 81 12.50 -8.88 -3.47
CA PRO A 81 13.05 -10.24 -3.29
C PRO A 81 12.22 -11.30 -4.02
N GLY A 82 12.87 -12.32 -4.58
CA GLY A 82 12.22 -13.33 -5.43
C GLY A 82 11.01 -14.05 -4.80
N ARG A 83 10.99 -14.23 -3.48
CA ARG A 83 9.85 -14.88 -2.79
C ARG A 83 8.55 -14.09 -2.87
N PHE A 84 8.62 -12.79 -3.16
CA PHE A 84 7.45 -11.93 -3.35
C PHE A 84 6.83 -12.08 -4.74
N ALA A 85 7.43 -12.88 -5.63
CA ALA A 85 6.80 -13.27 -6.90
C ALA A 85 5.49 -14.01 -6.66
N VAL A 86 4.55 -13.87 -7.60
CA VAL A 86 3.32 -14.67 -7.63
C VAL A 86 3.68 -16.14 -7.81
N THR A 87 3.01 -17.01 -7.03
CA THR A 87 3.21 -18.46 -7.08
C THR A 87 3.07 -18.99 -8.50
N GLY A 88 4.02 -19.81 -8.94
CA GLY A 88 4.01 -20.41 -10.29
C GLY A 88 4.47 -19.47 -11.40
N THR A 89 4.82 -18.22 -11.08
CA THR A 89 5.43 -17.28 -12.03
C THR A 89 6.93 -17.14 -11.75
N ALA A 90 7.71 -16.94 -12.80
CA ALA A 90 8.97 -16.22 -12.67
C ALA A 90 8.63 -14.75 -12.88
N LEU A 91 9.04 -13.85 -11.99
CA LEU A 91 8.95 -12.41 -12.25
C LEU A 91 9.91 -12.07 -13.41
N SER A 92 9.45 -12.27 -14.63
CA SER A 92 10.19 -11.87 -15.83
C SER A 92 10.05 -10.37 -15.98
N GLY A 93 11.14 -9.62 -15.74
CA GLY A 93 11.24 -8.20 -16.05
C GLY A 93 10.95 -7.22 -14.91
N ALA A 94 10.65 -7.69 -13.70
CA ALA A 94 10.26 -6.86 -12.55
C ALA A 94 11.38 -6.64 -11.52
N GLY A 95 12.62 -6.35 -11.95
CA GLY A 95 13.69 -5.89 -11.04
C GLY A 95 14.00 -6.79 -9.84
N LEU A 96 13.72 -8.09 -9.92
CA LEU A 96 14.10 -9.04 -8.89
C LEU A 96 15.63 -9.08 -8.73
N GLU A 97 16.08 -8.94 -7.49
CA GLU A 97 17.47 -9.20 -7.12
C GLU A 97 17.55 -10.43 -6.20
N GLY A 98 18.61 -11.21 -6.34
CA GLY A 98 18.88 -12.40 -5.53
C GLY A 98 18.67 -13.72 -6.26
N ALA A 99 18.66 -14.83 -5.50
CA ALA A 99 18.50 -16.17 -6.06
C ALA A 99 17.09 -16.36 -6.63
N SER A 100 17.01 -17.08 -7.77
CA SER A 100 15.72 -17.55 -8.28
C SER A 100 15.12 -18.53 -7.26
N VAL A 101 14.06 -18.09 -6.60
CA VAL A 101 13.31 -18.86 -5.60
C VAL A 101 11.86 -18.96 -6.07
N PRO A 102 11.12 -20.02 -5.69
CA PRO A 102 9.69 -20.08 -5.95
C PRO A 102 8.99 -18.83 -5.38
N GLY A 103 8.11 -18.24 -6.19
CA GLY A 103 7.21 -17.19 -5.71
C GLY A 103 6.26 -17.74 -4.66
N GLU A 104 5.97 -16.92 -3.64
CA GLU A 104 5.09 -17.28 -2.53
C GLU A 104 3.85 -16.38 -2.47
N ALA A 105 3.78 -15.32 -3.27
CA ALA A 105 2.65 -14.39 -3.26
C ALA A 105 1.40 -14.99 -3.94
N THR A 106 0.25 -14.49 -3.53
CA THR A 106 -1.06 -14.77 -4.15
C THR A 106 -1.32 -13.70 -5.21
N ALA A 107 -1.82 -14.07 -6.39
CA ALA A 107 -2.19 -13.08 -7.40
C ALA A 107 -3.30 -12.15 -6.88
N ASN A 108 -3.25 -10.86 -7.22
CA ASN A 108 -4.19 -9.84 -6.73
C ASN A 108 -4.24 -9.79 -5.19
N ALA A 109 -3.04 -9.86 -4.60
CA ALA A 109 -2.79 -9.71 -3.16
C ALA A 109 -1.30 -9.46 -2.90
N THR A 110 -0.66 -8.63 -3.74
CA THR A 110 0.78 -8.37 -3.66
C THR A 110 1.14 -6.98 -3.15
N LEU A 111 2.01 -6.22 -3.82
CA LEU A 111 2.48 -4.92 -3.36
C LEU A 111 1.43 -3.82 -3.58
N GLU A 112 0.45 -3.76 -2.69
CA GLU A 112 -0.62 -2.76 -2.68
C GLU A 112 -0.10 -1.44 -2.07
N GLY A 113 0.09 -1.41 -0.75
CA GLY A 113 0.50 -0.19 -0.05
C GLY A 113 1.94 0.26 -0.29
N LEU A 114 2.13 1.57 -0.44
CA LEU A 114 3.43 2.19 -0.73
C LEU A 114 3.54 3.61 -0.16
N SER A 115 4.59 3.86 0.63
CA SER A 115 4.81 5.17 1.23
C SER A 115 6.26 5.60 1.29
N ILE A 116 6.49 6.91 1.29
CA ILE A 116 7.78 7.53 1.60
C ILE A 116 7.65 8.42 2.84
N SER A 117 8.66 8.37 3.71
CA SER A 117 8.71 9.19 4.91
C SER A 117 8.85 10.67 4.55
N PRO A 118 8.30 11.58 5.38
CA PRO A 118 8.43 13.02 5.08
C PRO A 118 9.84 13.59 5.15
N SER A 119 10.82 12.87 5.69
CA SER A 119 12.24 13.21 5.56
C SER A 119 12.82 12.86 4.19
N GLY A 120 12.12 12.03 3.41
CA GLY A 120 12.57 11.53 2.11
C GLY A 120 13.68 10.48 2.22
N HIS A 121 13.75 9.77 3.34
CA HIS A 121 14.84 8.83 3.63
C HIS A 121 14.42 7.37 3.76
N THR A 122 13.13 7.10 3.96
CA THR A 122 12.60 5.75 4.15
C THR A 122 11.42 5.53 3.21
N ILE A 123 11.42 4.42 2.49
CA ILE A 123 10.25 3.92 1.77
C ILE A 123 9.80 2.62 2.44
N VAL A 124 8.49 2.45 2.55
CA VAL A 124 7.87 1.18 2.94
C VAL A 124 6.93 0.75 1.82
N ALA A 125 7.05 -0.50 1.39
CA ALA A 125 6.06 -1.17 0.55
C ALA A 125 5.49 -2.36 1.33
N SER A 126 4.17 -2.50 1.39
CA SER A 126 3.48 -3.59 2.08
C SER A 126 2.90 -4.59 1.10
N MET A 127 2.94 -5.86 1.48
CA MET A 127 2.08 -6.87 0.86
C MET A 127 0.66 -6.72 1.39
N GLU A 128 -0.34 -6.75 0.49
CA GLU A 128 -1.77 -6.85 0.83
C GLU A 128 -2.03 -8.12 1.64
N GLY A 129 -1.60 -9.26 1.07
CA GLY A 129 -1.82 -10.58 1.60
C GLY A 129 -0.54 -11.23 2.14
N ALA A 130 -0.72 -12.28 2.94
CA ALA A 130 0.40 -13.09 3.41
C ALA A 130 1.05 -13.88 2.27
N LEU A 131 2.37 -14.02 2.33
CA LEU A 131 3.07 -15.00 1.51
C LEU A 131 2.67 -16.41 1.96
N SER A 132 2.52 -17.34 1.02
CA SER A 132 2.18 -18.75 1.29
C SER A 132 3.19 -19.43 2.25
N GLY A 133 4.47 -19.04 2.21
CA GLY A 133 5.49 -19.51 3.15
C GLY A 133 5.32 -19.00 4.59
N ASP A 134 4.54 -17.94 4.78
CA ASP A 134 4.26 -17.32 6.07
C ASP A 134 2.91 -17.75 6.67
N VAL A 135 2.09 -18.50 5.93
CA VAL A 135 0.84 -19.08 6.44
C VAL A 135 1.17 -20.15 7.47
N SER A 136 0.44 -20.16 8.59
CA SER A 136 0.65 -21.16 9.64
C SER A 136 0.14 -22.54 9.22
N ALA A 137 0.58 -23.59 9.92
CA ALA A 137 0.08 -24.95 9.70
C ALA A 137 -1.44 -25.08 9.94
N ALA A 138 -2.05 -24.16 10.69
CA ALA A 138 -3.49 -24.11 10.94
C ALA A 138 -4.24 -23.26 9.88
N GLY A 139 -3.55 -22.71 8.88
CA GLY A 139 -4.14 -21.85 7.85
C GLY A 139 -4.26 -20.38 8.24
N ASP A 140 -3.62 -19.94 9.33
CA ASP A 140 -3.59 -18.52 9.72
C ASP A 140 -2.69 -17.73 8.77
N ALA A 141 -3.30 -16.81 8.02
CA ALA A 141 -2.66 -15.95 7.03
C ALA A 141 -2.53 -14.49 7.52
N THR A 142 -2.48 -14.24 8.82
CA THR A 142 -2.36 -12.87 9.36
C THR A 142 -0.94 -12.29 9.29
N ALA A 143 0.09 -13.09 9.02
CA ALA A 143 1.48 -12.64 9.02
C ALA A 143 1.87 -12.03 7.66
N HIS A 144 2.16 -10.73 7.65
CA HIS A 144 2.48 -9.96 6.44
C HIS A 144 3.90 -9.42 6.50
N ARG A 145 4.53 -9.29 5.32
CA ARG A 145 5.86 -8.70 5.17
C ARG A 145 5.74 -7.30 4.57
N MET A 146 6.57 -6.39 5.08
CA MET A 146 6.78 -5.08 4.47
C MET A 146 8.26 -4.92 4.11
N LEU A 147 8.52 -4.35 2.94
CA LEU A 147 9.85 -4.05 2.42
C LEU A 147 10.25 -2.64 2.85
N VAL A 148 11.44 -2.50 3.46
CA VAL A 148 11.93 -1.19 3.92
C VAL A 148 13.18 -0.78 3.16
N TYR A 149 13.05 0.28 2.36
CA TYR A 149 14.17 0.86 1.61
C TYR A 149 14.67 2.12 2.29
N THR A 150 15.98 2.31 2.31
CA THR A 150 16.58 3.57 2.78
C THR A 150 17.38 4.25 1.68
N ARG A 151 17.42 5.57 1.77
CA ARG A 151 18.15 6.41 0.81
C ARG A 151 19.62 6.50 1.19
N GLY A 152 20.50 6.04 0.31
CA GLY A 152 21.94 6.22 0.40
C GLY A 152 22.37 7.66 0.15
N ARG A 153 23.64 7.97 0.46
CA ARG A 153 24.22 9.33 0.29
C ARG A 153 24.22 9.82 -1.16
N SER A 154 24.33 8.91 -2.12
CA SER A 154 24.25 9.18 -3.57
C SER A 154 22.80 9.37 -4.07
N GLY A 155 21.81 9.19 -3.20
CA GLY A 155 20.39 9.24 -3.56
C GLY A 155 19.82 7.90 -4.04
N SER A 156 20.63 6.85 -4.13
CA SER A 156 20.18 5.49 -4.47
C SER A 156 19.35 4.88 -3.34
N TRP A 157 18.35 4.07 -3.70
CA TRP A 157 17.53 3.33 -2.76
C TRP A 157 18.06 1.91 -2.58
N THR A 158 18.09 1.43 -1.35
CA THR A 158 18.55 0.07 -1.03
C THR A 158 17.54 -0.60 -0.11
N LEU A 159 17.14 -1.83 -0.44
CA LEU A 159 16.36 -2.67 0.46
C LEU A 159 17.21 -3.02 1.68
N THR A 160 16.83 -2.52 2.85
CA THR A 160 17.63 -2.67 4.08
C THR A 160 17.15 -3.76 5.00
N LYS A 161 15.86 -4.07 4.96
CA LYS A 161 15.23 -5.11 5.77
C LYS A 161 13.85 -5.44 5.26
N GLN A 162 13.38 -6.62 5.64
CA GLN A 162 11.97 -6.94 5.67
C GLN A 162 11.50 -6.82 7.12
N VAL A 163 10.31 -6.30 7.35
CA VAL A 163 9.72 -6.23 8.70
C VAL A 163 8.41 -7.01 8.73
N GLY A 164 8.13 -7.64 9.87
CA GLY A 164 6.91 -8.40 10.07
C GLY A 164 5.77 -7.54 10.64
N TYR A 165 4.58 -7.71 10.07
CA TYR A 165 3.33 -7.14 10.54
C TYR A 165 2.31 -8.26 10.75
N ARG A 166 1.33 -8.06 11.65
CA ARG A 166 0.23 -9.01 11.83
C ARG A 166 -1.12 -8.29 11.77
N THR A 167 -1.93 -8.63 10.77
CA THR A 167 -3.31 -8.14 10.63
C THR A 167 -4.21 -8.79 11.69
N ASP A 168 -5.36 -8.20 11.94
CA ASP A 168 -6.44 -8.91 12.61
C ASP A 168 -6.98 -10.01 11.70
N THR A 169 -7.53 -11.08 12.28
CA THR A 169 -7.97 -12.25 11.50
C THR A 169 -9.01 -11.86 10.45
N GLY A 170 -8.71 -12.16 9.19
CA GLY A 170 -9.58 -11.89 8.05
C GLY A 170 -9.29 -10.56 7.34
N ASN A 171 -8.39 -9.73 7.88
CA ASN A 171 -8.02 -8.45 7.29
C ASN A 171 -6.80 -8.56 6.36
N ARG A 172 -6.84 -7.75 5.30
CA ARG A 172 -5.76 -7.46 4.34
C ARG A 172 -5.09 -6.12 4.67
N ILE A 173 -4.05 -5.72 3.93
CA ILE A 173 -3.38 -4.41 4.09
C ILE A 173 -3.50 -3.59 2.79
N PRO A 174 -4.58 -2.79 2.66
CA PRO A 174 -4.76 -1.95 1.49
C PRO A 174 -3.64 -0.93 1.30
N GLU A 175 -3.29 -0.23 2.38
CA GLU A 175 -2.38 0.90 2.26
C GLU A 175 -1.59 1.19 3.54
N VAL A 176 -0.43 1.83 3.37
CA VAL A 176 0.42 2.33 4.44
C VAL A 176 0.78 3.80 4.22
N ALA A 177 0.87 4.58 5.30
CA ALA A 177 1.25 5.99 5.20
C ALA A 177 2.27 6.38 6.28
N LEU A 178 3.50 6.70 5.87
CA LEU A 178 4.57 7.08 6.79
C LEU A 178 4.31 8.45 7.43
N VAL A 179 4.26 8.47 8.75
CA VAL A 179 4.20 9.67 9.60
C VAL A 179 5.61 10.03 10.09
N SER A 180 6.62 9.21 9.92
CA SER A 180 8.05 9.56 10.12
C SER A 180 8.89 8.40 9.60
N ASP A 181 10.20 8.48 9.76
CA ASP A 181 11.07 7.32 9.51
C ASP A 181 10.84 6.14 10.47
N ASP A 182 10.11 6.34 11.57
CA ASP A 182 9.89 5.31 12.59
C ASP A 182 8.42 4.90 12.79
N ARG A 183 7.49 5.67 12.21
CA ARG A 183 6.05 5.53 12.48
C ARG A 183 5.24 5.66 11.20
N MET A 184 4.26 4.79 11.04
CA MET A 184 3.30 4.80 9.95
C MET A 184 1.88 4.55 10.45
N LEU A 185 0.91 4.91 9.62
CA LEU A 185 -0.42 4.33 9.65
C LEU A 185 -0.45 3.10 8.74
N VAL A 186 -1.16 2.08 9.15
CA VAL A 186 -1.49 0.89 8.35
C VAL A 186 -3.00 0.81 8.30
N GLU A 187 -3.54 0.75 7.09
CA GLU A 187 -4.93 0.42 6.85
C GLU A 187 -5.10 -1.09 6.90
N GLU A 188 -6.10 -1.55 7.64
CA GLU A 188 -6.57 -2.92 7.57
C GLU A 188 -8.01 -2.92 7.10
N ALA A 189 -8.30 -3.75 6.10
CA ALA A 189 -9.64 -3.86 5.54
C ALA A 189 -10.08 -5.31 5.40
N ALA A 190 -11.40 -5.51 5.41
CA ALA A 190 -12.05 -6.77 5.08
C ALA A 190 -13.42 -6.50 4.46
N PHE A 191 -13.96 -7.52 3.78
CA PHE A 191 -15.29 -7.48 3.18
C PHE A 191 -16.10 -8.72 3.56
N SER A 192 -17.40 -8.54 3.80
CA SER A 192 -18.36 -9.64 3.84
C SER A 192 -19.69 -9.24 3.21
N ALA A 193 -20.35 -10.19 2.55
CA ALA A 193 -21.65 -9.93 1.92
C ALA A 193 -22.76 -9.50 2.90
N THR A 194 -22.63 -9.82 4.20
CA THR A 194 -23.65 -9.51 5.20
C THR A 194 -23.40 -8.20 5.95
N ALA A 195 -22.16 -7.74 6.05
CA ALA A 195 -21.81 -6.53 6.79
C ALA A 195 -21.21 -5.41 5.92
N GLY A 196 -20.82 -5.72 4.68
CA GLY A 196 -20.08 -4.82 3.80
C GLY A 196 -18.59 -4.81 4.11
N ASN A 197 -17.97 -3.68 3.79
CA ASN A 197 -16.58 -3.38 4.10
C ASN A 197 -16.41 -3.11 5.60
N SER A 198 -15.20 -3.31 6.10
CA SER A 198 -14.71 -2.80 7.38
C SER A 198 -13.33 -2.23 7.17
N VAL A 199 -13.06 -1.06 7.74
CA VAL A 199 -11.77 -0.38 7.63
C VAL A 199 -11.33 0.11 9.00
N ASP A 200 -10.11 -0.27 9.38
CA ASP A 200 -9.44 0.13 10.60
C ASP A 200 -8.10 0.79 10.26
N LEU A 201 -7.76 1.87 10.97
CA LEU A 201 -6.43 2.47 10.89
C LEU A 201 -5.64 2.18 12.16
N TYR A 202 -4.43 1.67 11.96
CA TYR A 202 -3.50 1.34 13.03
C TYR A 202 -2.27 2.24 13.01
N SER A 203 -1.92 2.83 14.15
CA SER A 203 -0.61 3.44 14.35
C SER A 203 0.42 2.35 14.65
N VAL A 204 1.47 2.29 13.84
CA VAL A 204 2.59 1.36 13.99
C VAL A 204 3.88 2.15 14.17
N SER A 205 4.66 1.82 15.21
CA SER A 205 5.91 2.52 15.51
C SER A 205 7.06 1.56 15.81
N GLY A 206 8.29 2.06 15.82
CA GLY A 206 9.48 1.26 16.01
C GLY A 206 10.05 0.66 14.72
N LEU A 207 9.65 1.18 13.54
CA LEU A 207 10.16 0.72 12.25
C LEU A 207 11.69 0.74 12.19
N SER A 208 12.32 1.76 12.77
CA SER A 208 13.79 1.90 12.79
C SER A 208 14.49 0.75 13.53
N ARG A 209 13.87 0.23 14.59
CA ARG A 209 14.40 -0.83 15.47
C ARG A 209 13.79 -2.21 15.23
N ALA A 210 12.85 -2.33 14.29
CA ALA A 210 12.24 -3.60 13.94
C ALA A 210 13.29 -4.63 13.50
N SER A 211 13.10 -5.87 13.92
CA SER A 211 13.92 -7.01 13.49
C SER A 211 13.85 -7.16 11.97
N ASP A 212 14.99 -7.43 11.34
CA ASP A 212 14.98 -7.87 9.95
C ASP A 212 14.52 -9.33 9.89
N VAL A 213 13.38 -9.56 9.23
CA VAL A 213 12.79 -10.89 9.05
C VAL A 213 13.10 -11.49 7.67
N SER A 214 14.01 -10.89 6.90
CA SER A 214 14.38 -11.34 5.56
C SER A 214 14.79 -12.82 5.52
N GLY A 215 15.55 -13.28 6.52
CA GLY A 215 15.99 -14.66 6.68
C GLY A 215 15.01 -15.60 7.39
N VAL A 216 13.83 -15.11 7.81
CA VAL A 216 12.80 -15.94 8.45
C VAL A 216 12.05 -16.72 7.36
N GLY A 217 12.08 -18.06 7.44
CA GLY A 217 11.36 -18.93 6.52
C GLY A 217 9.85 -18.71 6.58
N ASN A 218 9.26 -18.92 7.77
CA ASN A 218 7.83 -18.74 8.03
C ASN A 218 7.61 -17.70 9.14
N LEU A 219 7.03 -16.55 8.78
CA LEU A 219 6.79 -15.43 9.69
C LEU A 219 5.70 -15.70 10.73
N SER A 220 4.75 -16.61 10.49
CA SER A 220 3.74 -16.97 11.50
C SER A 220 4.38 -17.56 12.76
N ALA A 221 5.52 -18.25 12.62
CA ALA A 221 6.28 -18.84 13.71
C ALA A 221 7.32 -17.88 14.34
N ALA A 222 7.45 -16.65 13.83
CA ALA A 222 8.41 -15.69 14.38
C ALA A 222 8.02 -15.26 15.81
N PRO A 223 9.01 -14.95 16.68
CA PRO A 223 8.72 -14.42 18.00
C PRO A 223 7.88 -13.14 17.92
N ALA A 224 6.92 -12.97 18.83
CA ALA A 224 6.09 -11.77 18.86
C ALA A 224 6.90 -10.46 19.01
N SER A 225 8.12 -10.52 19.54
CA SER A 225 9.04 -9.37 19.63
C SER A 225 9.63 -8.94 18.28
N TRP A 226 9.51 -9.77 17.23
CA TRP A 226 9.98 -9.46 15.87
C TRP A 226 8.87 -8.90 14.98
N ILE A 227 7.63 -8.92 15.47
CA ILE A 227 6.47 -8.37 14.78
C ILE A 227 6.23 -6.95 15.29
N LEU A 228 6.01 -6.03 14.36
CA LEU A 228 5.66 -4.65 14.66
C LEU A 228 4.41 -4.58 15.53
N ARG A 229 4.45 -3.70 16.55
CA ARG A 229 3.30 -3.45 17.41
C ARG A 229 2.40 -2.40 16.77
N LYS A 230 1.10 -2.70 16.74
CA LYS A 230 0.05 -1.83 16.23
C LYS A 230 -0.85 -1.33 17.35
N THR A 231 -1.48 -0.17 17.15
CA THR A 231 -2.49 0.40 18.05
C THR A 231 -3.60 1.00 17.21
N LEU A 232 -4.83 0.55 17.41
CA LEU A 232 -6.00 1.07 16.70
C LEU A 232 -6.17 2.56 16.99
N VAL A 233 -6.28 3.38 15.94
CA VAL A 233 -6.46 4.83 16.03
C VAL A 233 -7.73 5.33 15.35
N ALA A 234 -8.32 4.55 14.44
CA ALA A 234 -9.64 4.78 13.88
C ALA A 234 -10.29 3.46 13.50
N ASP A 235 -11.60 3.37 13.70
CA ASP A 235 -12.48 2.30 13.24
C ASP A 235 -13.61 2.99 12.47
N LEU A 236 -13.64 2.82 11.15
CA LEU A 236 -14.55 3.57 10.28
C LEU A 236 -15.98 3.03 10.36
N VAL A 237 -16.15 1.75 10.75
CA VAL A 237 -17.48 1.18 11.02
C VAL A 237 -18.15 1.94 12.16
N LYS A 238 -17.39 2.29 13.21
CA LYS A 238 -17.87 3.07 14.36
C LYS A 238 -17.90 4.59 14.14
N GLY A 239 -17.52 5.06 12.95
CA GLY A 239 -17.52 6.48 12.59
C GLY A 239 -18.92 7.08 12.43
N PRO A 240 -19.05 8.42 12.37
CA PRO A 240 -20.29 9.05 11.94
C PRO A 240 -20.58 8.70 10.48
N THR A 241 -21.85 8.67 10.08
CA THR A 241 -22.22 8.42 8.68
C THR A 241 -21.95 9.62 7.77
N LEU A 242 -21.85 10.82 8.33
CA LEU A 242 -21.71 12.10 7.60
C LEU A 242 -22.81 12.35 6.55
N GLY A 243 -23.96 11.69 6.68
CA GLY A 243 -25.02 11.75 5.67
C GLY A 243 -24.73 10.94 4.39
N ALA A 244 -23.68 10.11 4.39
CA ALA A 244 -23.36 9.23 3.28
C ALA A 244 -24.48 8.23 3.02
N THR A 245 -24.56 7.80 1.75
CA THR A 245 -25.41 6.70 1.31
C THR A 245 -24.54 5.59 0.73
N ALA A 246 -25.01 4.35 0.83
CA ALA A 246 -24.38 3.19 0.21
C ALA A 246 -25.31 2.60 -0.85
N LEU A 247 -24.72 2.04 -1.91
CA LEU A 247 -25.44 1.33 -2.97
C LEU A 247 -25.45 -0.19 -2.74
N GLU A 248 -24.61 -0.67 -1.82
CA GLU A 248 -24.58 -2.04 -1.34
C GLU A 248 -24.70 -2.10 0.19
N THR A 249 -24.79 -3.32 0.72
CA THR A 249 -24.83 -3.55 2.16
C THR A 249 -23.56 -3.01 2.80
N GLN A 250 -23.72 -2.01 3.68
CA GLN A 250 -22.63 -1.46 4.48
C GLN A 250 -23.13 -1.23 5.90
N THR A 251 -22.40 -1.75 6.90
CA THR A 251 -22.73 -1.51 8.31
C THR A 251 -22.72 -0.02 8.63
N ASN A 252 -21.79 0.71 8.02
CA ASN A 252 -21.78 2.17 8.00
C ASN A 252 -21.78 2.64 6.54
N PRO A 253 -22.75 3.46 6.09
CA PRO A 253 -22.88 3.85 4.68
C PRO A 253 -21.76 4.77 4.17
N LEU A 254 -20.83 5.18 5.04
CA LEU A 254 -19.59 5.85 4.67
C LEU A 254 -18.55 4.90 4.07
N LEU A 255 -18.67 3.61 4.35
CA LEU A 255 -17.72 2.59 3.92
C LEU A 255 -17.87 2.29 2.43
N ASP A 256 -16.72 2.07 1.82
CA ASP A 256 -16.48 1.63 0.44
C ASP A 256 -15.09 0.95 0.44
N ASN A 257 -14.60 0.50 -0.70
CA ASN A 257 -13.30 -0.18 -0.80
C ASN A 257 -12.13 0.83 -0.73
N TYR A 258 -11.82 1.35 0.47
CA TYR A 258 -10.71 2.27 0.67
C TYR A 258 -9.36 1.55 0.49
N GLU A 259 -8.55 2.05 -0.44
CA GLU A 259 -7.28 1.43 -0.87
C GLU A 259 -6.16 2.45 -1.12
N GLY A 260 -6.44 3.74 -0.92
CA GLY A 260 -5.42 4.78 -0.97
C GLY A 260 -5.48 5.68 0.25
N MET A 261 -4.31 6.09 0.75
CA MET A 261 -4.17 6.86 1.98
C MET A 261 -3.03 7.88 1.85
N ALA A 262 -3.31 9.12 2.24
CA ALA A 262 -2.31 10.18 2.30
C ALA A 262 -2.33 10.91 3.65
N ILE A 263 -1.15 11.24 4.17
CA ILE A 263 -1.02 12.16 5.31
C ILE A 263 -1.19 13.60 4.81
N THR A 264 -2.26 14.27 5.21
CA THR A 264 -2.59 15.64 4.75
C THR A 264 -2.07 16.75 5.66
N GLY A 265 -1.66 16.41 6.89
CA GLY A 265 -1.07 17.39 7.80
C GLY A 265 -0.78 16.83 9.18
N ARG A 266 -0.06 17.62 9.99
CA ARG A 266 0.20 17.30 11.40
C ARG A 266 -0.13 18.49 12.28
N ALA A 267 -0.78 18.22 13.40
CA ALA A 267 -1.12 19.22 14.39
C ALA A 267 -0.55 18.86 15.77
N ALA A 268 -0.57 19.83 16.67
CA ALA A 268 -0.10 19.66 18.04
C ALA A 268 -0.82 18.50 18.76
N GLY A 269 -0.11 17.84 19.67
CA GLY A 269 -0.70 16.80 20.52
C GLY A 269 -0.95 15.46 19.81
N GLY A 270 -0.18 15.16 18.76
CA GLY A 270 -0.17 13.87 18.07
C GLY A 270 -1.30 13.68 17.05
N ARG A 271 -1.99 14.75 16.65
CA ARG A 271 -3.04 14.66 15.64
C ARG A 271 -2.44 14.70 14.24
N VAL A 272 -2.94 13.84 13.37
CA VAL A 272 -2.54 13.71 11.98
C VAL A 272 -3.78 13.74 11.11
N GLY A 273 -3.76 14.58 10.07
CA GLY A 273 -4.77 14.58 9.02
C GLY A 273 -4.50 13.44 8.05
N VAL A 274 -5.54 12.73 7.66
CA VAL A 274 -5.50 11.57 6.77
C VAL A 274 -6.61 11.76 5.73
N ALA A 275 -6.28 11.57 4.47
CA ALA A 275 -7.24 11.41 3.39
C ALA A 275 -7.22 9.95 2.95
N LEU A 276 -8.38 9.33 2.87
CA LEU A 276 -8.57 8.01 2.25
C LEU A 276 -9.29 8.18 0.91
N ILE A 277 -8.98 7.34 -0.06
CA ILE A 277 -9.72 7.25 -1.33
C ILE A 277 -10.17 5.81 -1.56
N SER A 278 -11.42 5.63 -1.98
CA SER A 278 -11.94 4.31 -2.34
C SER A 278 -11.82 4.03 -3.82
N ASP A 279 -11.43 2.80 -4.12
CA ASP A 279 -11.62 2.19 -5.42
C ASP A 279 -13.08 1.74 -5.56
N ASP A 280 -13.63 1.86 -6.76
CA ASP A 280 -14.97 1.37 -7.07
C ASP A 280 -14.96 -0.03 -7.71
N ASN A 281 -13.80 -0.67 -7.88
CA ASN A 281 -13.60 -1.94 -8.57
C ASN A 281 -14.35 -2.02 -9.92
N PHE A 282 -14.58 -0.88 -10.59
CA PHE A 282 -15.41 -0.77 -11.79
C PHE A 282 -16.87 -1.27 -11.59
N GLY A 283 -17.32 -1.32 -10.35
CA GLY A 283 -18.59 -1.88 -9.91
C GLY A 283 -19.68 -0.82 -9.78
N ALA A 284 -20.84 -1.06 -10.41
CA ALA A 284 -21.98 -0.13 -10.37
C ALA A 284 -22.60 0.09 -8.96
N LEU A 285 -22.20 -0.72 -7.97
CA LEU A 285 -22.66 -0.63 -6.58
C LEU A 285 -21.61 -0.03 -5.63
N GLN A 286 -20.44 0.32 -6.13
CA GLN A 286 -19.37 0.96 -5.36
C GLN A 286 -19.20 2.40 -5.84
N ARG A 287 -18.56 3.22 -5.00
CA ARG A 287 -18.35 4.63 -5.32
C ARG A 287 -16.93 5.04 -4.95
N THR A 288 -16.25 5.72 -5.86
CA THR A 288 -15.06 6.50 -5.52
C THR A 288 -15.44 7.63 -4.58
N ARG A 289 -14.81 7.67 -3.41
CA ARG A 289 -15.01 8.68 -2.36
C ARG A 289 -13.66 9.14 -1.86
N ILE A 290 -13.61 10.38 -1.38
CA ILE A 290 -12.52 10.86 -0.56
C ILE A 290 -13.05 11.08 0.85
N LEU A 291 -12.39 10.49 1.83
CA LEU A 291 -12.72 10.62 3.25
C LEU A 291 -11.56 11.28 3.98
N ASP A 292 -11.78 12.52 4.42
CA ASP A 292 -10.85 13.24 5.28
C ASP A 292 -11.18 12.99 6.77
N LEU A 293 -10.17 12.59 7.53
CA LEU A 293 -10.27 12.38 8.97
C LEU A 293 -9.03 12.85 9.71
N ALA A 294 -9.19 13.16 11.00
CA ALA A 294 -8.09 13.48 11.89
C ALA A 294 -7.94 12.37 12.93
N VAL A 295 -6.83 11.65 12.88
CA VAL A 295 -6.51 10.59 13.85
C VAL A 295 -5.57 11.10 14.92
N ARG A 296 -5.68 10.55 16.13
CA ARG A 296 -4.76 10.86 17.23
C ARG A 296 -3.82 9.69 17.43
N LEU A 297 -2.54 9.92 17.17
CA LEU A 297 -1.52 8.91 17.40
C LEU A 297 -1.22 8.77 18.90
N PRO A 298 -0.95 7.55 19.39
CA PRO A 298 -0.40 7.33 20.72
C PRO A 298 0.89 8.13 20.92
N ARG A 299 1.25 8.47 22.16
CA ARG A 299 2.53 9.13 22.43
C ARG A 299 3.67 8.14 22.17
#